data_AF-A0AAV9LFQ4-F1
#
_entry.id   AF-A0AAV9LFQ4-F1
#
_cell.length_a   1.000
_cell.length_b   1.000
_cell.length_c   1.000
_cell.angle_alpha   90.00
_cell.angle_beta   90.00
_cell.angle_gamma   90.00
#
_symmetry.space_group_name_H-M   'P 1'
#
loop_
_entity.id
_entity.type
_entity.pdbx_description
1 polymer ?
#
loop_
_entity_poly.entity_id
_entity_poly.type
_entity_poly.pdbx_seq_one_letter_code
_entity_poly.pdbx_strand_id
1 'polypeptide(L)'
;MIDENVMEIFGCVADCRSRLNPPLPQSYFGNCLVTILSKASRVDLVGKDGFIIAVEVIGEAIKNQMKDEELILNCSWYREFCVVDMKQTLTIAGSPKFNLCDVDFGWGRLEKTEIISIDNSSGTSMSISKYKDSDRDLEVGLSLPKIQMSAFAAIFDHVLCFL
;
A
#
# COMPACT_ATOMS: atom_id res chain seq x y z
N MET A 1 -26.69 7.44 -3.81
CA MET A 1 -26.70 6.13 -4.47
C MET A 1 -25.26 5.78 -4.75
N ILE A 2 -24.79 4.63 -4.27
CA ILE A 2 -23.48 4.10 -4.64
C ILE A 2 -23.66 3.52 -6.04
N ASP A 3 -22.81 3.91 -6.98
CA ASP A 3 -22.81 3.32 -8.33
C ASP A 3 -22.32 1.86 -8.23
N GLU A 4 -23.19 0.92 -8.59
CA GLU A 4 -22.96 -0.53 -8.46
C GLU A 4 -21.88 -1.06 -9.42
N ASN A 5 -21.47 -0.26 -10.41
CA ASN A 5 -20.49 -0.65 -11.42
C ASN A 5 -19.07 -0.12 -11.16
N VAL A 6 -18.84 0.59 -10.05
CA VAL A 6 -17.52 1.15 -9.75
C VAL A 6 -16.61 0.10 -9.12
N MET A 7 -15.48 -0.16 -9.78
CA MET A 7 -14.42 -1.02 -9.26
C MET A 7 -13.37 -0.16 -8.57
N GLU A 8 -13.12 -0.43 -7.29
CA GLU A 8 -12.01 0.19 -6.57
C GLU A 8 -10.74 -0.66 -6.74
N ILE A 9 -9.61 0.01 -6.82
CA ILE A 9 -8.32 -0.60 -7.06
C ILE A 9 -7.41 -0.31 -5.86
N PHE A 10 -6.79 -1.35 -5.32
CA PHE A 10 -5.73 -1.22 -4.33
C PHE A 10 -4.40 -1.63 -4.95
N GLY A 11 -3.40 -0.77 -4.83
CA GLY A 11 -2.07 -0.96 -5.38
C GLY A 11 -0.97 -0.91 -4.32
N CYS A 12 -0.03 -1.84 -4.37
CA CYS A 12 1.19 -1.78 -3.59
C CYS A 12 2.40 -2.24 -4.42
N VAL A 13 3.60 -2.02 -3.92
CA VAL A 13 4.84 -2.46 -4.58
C VAL A 13 5.55 -3.48 -3.71
N ALA A 14 6.07 -4.53 -4.34
CA ALA A 14 6.82 -5.59 -3.69
C ALA A 14 8.27 -5.63 -4.16
N ASP A 15 9.19 -5.84 -3.21
CA ASP A 15 10.60 -6.11 -3.49
C ASP A 15 10.76 -7.52 -4.09
N CYS A 16 11.26 -7.58 -5.33
CA CYS A 16 11.47 -8.83 -6.05
C CYS A 16 12.86 -9.44 -5.91
N ARG A 17 13.81 -8.82 -5.19
CA ARG A 17 15.23 -9.28 -5.14
C ARG A 17 15.36 -10.76 -4.79
N SER A 18 14.59 -11.19 -3.77
CA SER A 18 14.60 -12.58 -3.29
C SER A 18 13.82 -13.57 -4.16
N ARG A 19 13.11 -13.09 -5.20
CA ARG A 19 12.26 -13.90 -6.08
C ARG A 19 12.91 -14.26 -7.41
N LEU A 20 14.07 -13.66 -7.71
CA LEU A 20 14.84 -13.96 -8.91
C LEU A 20 15.69 -15.22 -8.71
N ASN A 21 16.07 -15.88 -9.80
CA ASN A 21 16.93 -17.06 -9.79
C ASN A 21 18.18 -16.83 -10.68
N PRO A 22 19.35 -16.57 -10.09
CA PRO A 22 19.62 -16.48 -8.65
C PRO A 22 19.05 -15.20 -8.01
N PRO A 23 18.81 -15.18 -6.67
CA PRO A 23 18.37 -13.97 -5.98
C PRO A 23 19.36 -12.81 -6.13
N LEU A 24 18.83 -11.59 -6.28
CA LEU A 24 19.68 -10.41 -6.28
C LEU A 24 20.23 -10.14 -4.87
N PRO A 25 21.47 -9.62 -4.76
CA PRO A 25 22.01 -9.15 -3.50
C PRO A 25 21.12 -8.07 -2.88
N GLN A 26 21.05 -8.05 -1.54
CA GLN A 26 20.36 -6.98 -0.81
C GLN A 26 20.96 -5.59 -1.12
N SER A 27 22.25 -5.54 -1.47
CA SER A 27 22.97 -4.33 -1.87
C SER A 27 22.77 -3.94 -3.35
N TYR A 28 21.92 -4.62 -4.10
CA TYR A 28 21.64 -4.27 -5.50
C TYR A 28 21.13 -2.83 -5.60
N PHE A 29 21.90 -1.99 -6.29
CA PHE A 29 21.59 -0.58 -6.52
C PHE A 29 20.79 -0.41 -7.81
N GLY A 30 19.48 -0.26 -7.65
CA GLY A 30 18.50 -0.14 -8.73
C GLY A 30 17.10 -0.54 -8.28
N ASN A 31 16.14 -0.44 -9.19
CA ASN A 31 14.77 -0.89 -8.95
C ASN A 31 14.67 -2.41 -9.17
N CYS A 32 14.17 -3.13 -8.16
CA CYS A 32 13.59 -4.47 -8.32
C CYS A 32 12.25 -4.45 -7.60
N LEU A 33 11.26 -3.83 -8.24
CA LEU A 33 9.91 -3.68 -7.71
C LEU A 33 8.91 -4.22 -8.72
N VAL A 34 7.85 -4.83 -8.20
CA VAL A 34 6.68 -5.26 -8.97
C VAL A 34 5.47 -4.58 -8.37
N THR A 35 4.64 -3.97 -9.22
CA THR A 35 3.36 -3.43 -8.78
C THR A 35 2.35 -4.56 -8.68
N ILE A 36 1.73 -4.68 -7.50
CA ILE A 36 0.64 -5.60 -7.22
C ILE A 36 -0.64 -4.79 -7.21
N LEU A 37 -1.64 -5.27 -7.95
CA LEU A 37 -2.96 -4.66 -8.04
C LEU A 37 -4.00 -5.68 -7.60
N SER A 38 -4.97 -5.20 -6.83
CA SER A 38 -6.17 -5.95 -6.46
C SER A 38 -7.39 -5.08 -6.73
N LYS A 39 -8.53 -5.71 -7.02
CA LYS A 39 -9.75 -5.04 -7.46
C LYS A 39 -10.95 -5.64 -6.74
N ALA A 40 -11.87 -4.79 -6.30
CA ALA A 40 -13.15 -5.22 -5.75
C ALA A 40 -14.23 -4.17 -6.08
N SER A 41 -15.49 -4.59 -6.13
CA SER A 41 -16.60 -3.66 -6.29
C SER A 41 -16.69 -2.74 -5.09
N ARG A 42 -16.95 -1.45 -5.33
CA ARG A 42 -17.21 -0.47 -4.27
C ARG A 42 -18.33 -0.93 -3.35
N VAL A 43 -19.40 -1.50 -3.91
CA VAL A 43 -20.58 -1.95 -3.14
C VAL A 43 -20.22 -3.05 -2.16
N ASP A 44 -19.36 -3.97 -2.57
CA ASP A 44 -18.90 -5.07 -1.72
C ASP A 44 -17.97 -4.54 -0.61
N LEU A 45 -17.06 -3.63 -0.95
CA LEU A 45 -16.10 -3.05 -0.01
C LEU A 45 -16.74 -2.19 1.09
N VAL A 46 -17.86 -1.51 0.80
CA VAL A 46 -18.62 -0.77 1.83
C VAL A 46 -19.65 -1.63 2.56
N GLY A 47 -19.85 -2.87 2.10
CA GLY A 47 -20.77 -3.82 2.68
C GLY A 47 -20.29 -4.35 4.03
N LYS A 48 -21.13 -5.16 4.69
CA LYS A 48 -20.84 -5.72 6.01
C LYS A 48 -19.55 -6.54 6.05
N ASP A 49 -19.27 -7.27 4.98
CA ASP A 49 -18.09 -8.13 4.84
C ASP A 49 -16.93 -7.44 4.12
N GLY A 50 -17.02 -6.12 3.88
CA GLY A 50 -16.09 -5.38 3.04
C GLY A 50 -14.63 -5.46 3.49
N PHE A 51 -14.37 -5.48 4.80
CA PHE A 51 -13.00 -5.68 5.33
C PHE A 51 -12.45 -7.07 5.01
N ILE A 52 -13.27 -8.12 5.15
CA ILE A 52 -12.87 -9.50 4.83
C ILE A 52 -12.57 -9.63 3.34
N ILE A 53 -13.46 -9.09 2.50
CA ILE A 53 -13.27 -9.06 1.04
C ILE A 53 -11.96 -8.33 0.69
N ALA A 54 -11.68 -7.17 1.30
CA ALA A 54 -10.45 -6.44 1.08
C ALA A 54 -9.20 -7.28 1.45
N VAL A 55 -9.21 -7.95 2.60
CA VAL A 55 -8.11 -8.83 3.03
C VAL A 55 -7.89 -9.98 2.05
N GLU A 56 -8.97 -10.62 1.59
CA GLU A 56 -8.92 -11.75 0.66
C GLU A 56 -8.34 -11.32 -0.69
N VAL A 57 -8.88 -10.27 -1.32
CA VAL A 57 -8.42 -9.84 -2.66
C VAL A 57 -6.98 -9.32 -2.64
N ILE A 58 -6.58 -8.59 -1.59
CA ILE A 58 -5.20 -8.10 -1.44
C ILE A 58 -4.26 -9.28 -1.20
N GLY A 59 -4.60 -10.17 -0.28
CA GLY A 59 -3.78 -11.33 0.07
C GLY A 59 -3.60 -12.29 -1.11
N GLU A 60 -4.66 -12.54 -1.87
CA GLU A 60 -4.61 -13.36 -3.07
C GLU A 60 -3.77 -12.71 -4.18
N ALA A 61 -3.95 -11.41 -4.43
CA ALA A 61 -3.14 -10.69 -5.41
C ALA A 61 -1.63 -10.77 -5.09
N ILE A 62 -1.26 -10.55 -3.82
CA ILE A 62 0.14 -10.67 -3.39
C ILE A 62 0.64 -12.11 -3.57
N LYS A 63 -0.13 -13.10 -3.13
CA LYS A 63 0.25 -14.52 -3.20
C LYS A 63 0.45 -14.99 -4.64
N ASN A 64 -0.43 -14.58 -5.55
CA ASN A 64 -0.40 -15.04 -6.94
C ASN A 64 0.72 -14.33 -7.72
N GLN A 65 0.79 -13.01 -7.67
CA GLN A 65 1.79 -12.25 -8.45
C GLN A 65 3.23 -12.50 -7.96
N MET A 66 3.45 -12.68 -6.65
CA MET A 66 4.80 -12.93 -6.12
C MET A 66 5.31 -14.36 -6.35
N LYS A 67 4.46 -15.26 -6.87
CA LYS A 67 4.85 -16.62 -7.30
C LYS A 67 5.01 -16.74 -8.81
N ASP A 68 4.56 -15.74 -9.55
CA ASP A 68 4.61 -15.73 -11.02
C ASP A 68 5.96 -15.18 -11.48
N GLU A 69 6.95 -16.06 -11.61
CA GLU A 69 8.29 -15.69 -12.08
C GLU A 69 8.27 -15.06 -13.48
N GLU A 70 7.36 -15.51 -14.35
CA GLU A 70 7.25 -14.97 -15.70
C GLU A 70 6.79 -13.52 -15.63
N LEU A 71 5.74 -13.22 -14.88
CA LEU A 71 5.22 -11.87 -14.65
C LEU A 71 6.29 -10.91 -14.12
N ILE A 72 7.15 -11.39 -13.21
CA ILE A 72 8.24 -10.60 -12.63
C ILE A 72 9.32 -10.32 -13.69
N LEU A 73 9.75 -11.36 -14.42
CA LEU A 73 10.86 -11.27 -15.38
C LEU A 73 10.49 -10.52 -16.67
N ASN A 74 9.26 -10.69 -17.14
CA ASN A 74 8.76 -10.06 -18.37
C ASN A 74 8.12 -8.68 -18.12
N CYS A 75 8.02 -8.25 -16.86
CA CYS A 75 7.36 -7.01 -16.42
C CYS A 75 5.93 -6.85 -16.97
N SER A 76 5.21 -7.94 -17.20
CA SER A 76 3.86 -7.91 -17.80
C SER A 76 2.83 -7.22 -16.91
N TRP A 77 3.06 -7.19 -15.59
CA TRP A 77 2.29 -6.40 -14.62
C TRP A 77 2.18 -4.91 -15.01
N TYR A 78 3.19 -4.37 -15.70
CA TYR A 78 3.22 -2.97 -16.11
C TYR A 78 2.09 -2.61 -17.07
N ARG A 79 1.68 -3.54 -17.93
CA ARG A 79 0.59 -3.31 -18.89
C ARG A 79 -0.73 -3.06 -18.20
N GLU A 80 -1.03 -3.84 -17.17
CA GLU A 80 -2.23 -3.65 -16.37
C GLU A 80 -2.18 -2.32 -15.62
N PHE A 81 -1.02 -2.00 -15.02
CA PHE A 81 -0.81 -0.74 -14.32
C PHE A 81 -1.02 0.49 -15.23
N CYS A 82 -0.58 0.45 -16.49
CA CYS A 82 -0.72 1.58 -17.42
C CYS A 82 -2.16 1.97 -17.77
N VAL A 83 -3.13 1.07 -17.57
CA VAL A 83 -4.54 1.31 -17.93
C VAL A 83 -5.44 1.50 -16.71
N VAL A 84 -4.89 1.52 -15.50
CA VAL A 84 -5.62 1.75 -14.26
C VAL A 84 -6.12 3.20 -14.20
N ASP A 85 -7.40 3.38 -13.83
CA ASP A 85 -7.89 4.70 -13.45
C ASP A 85 -7.38 5.07 -12.06
N MET A 86 -6.36 5.92 -12.03
CA MET A 86 -5.76 6.39 -10.78
C MET A 86 -6.78 7.07 -9.86
N LYS A 87 -7.87 7.67 -10.37
CA LYS A 87 -8.89 8.30 -9.52
C LYS A 87 -9.65 7.31 -8.64
N GLN A 88 -9.71 6.04 -9.04
CA GLN A 88 -10.35 4.93 -8.32
C GLN A 88 -9.32 4.01 -7.67
N THR A 89 -8.11 4.54 -7.42
CA THR A 89 -6.99 3.76 -6.90
C THR A 89 -6.49 4.31 -5.57
N LEU A 90 -6.35 3.41 -4.60
CA LEU A 90 -5.58 3.62 -3.38
C LEU A 90 -4.21 2.96 -3.51
N THR A 91 -3.12 3.73 -3.42
CA THR A 91 -1.75 3.20 -3.47
C THR A 91 -1.01 3.32 -2.14
N ILE A 92 -0.14 2.35 -1.86
CA ILE A 92 0.75 2.38 -0.68
C ILE A 92 2.14 2.91 -1.04
N ALA A 93 2.62 3.86 -0.26
CA ALA A 93 4.01 4.28 -0.21
C ALA A 93 4.70 3.77 1.07
N GLY A 94 5.96 3.36 0.98
CA GLY A 94 6.72 2.87 2.13
C GLY A 94 6.52 1.38 2.42
N SER A 95 7.15 0.93 3.51
CA SER A 95 7.08 -0.45 3.97
C SER A 95 7.40 -0.50 5.46
N PRO A 96 6.71 -1.33 6.27
CA PRO A 96 7.09 -1.56 7.66
C PRO A 96 8.50 -2.15 7.82
N LYS A 97 9.08 -2.71 6.74
CA LYS A 97 10.44 -3.24 6.72
C LYS A 97 11.52 -2.16 6.61
N PHE A 98 11.14 -0.91 6.27
CA PHE A 98 12.08 0.20 6.22
C PHE A 98 12.22 0.82 7.61
N ASN A 99 13.33 0.50 8.29
CA ASN A 99 13.62 0.98 9.64
C ASN A 99 14.24 2.39 9.64
N LEU A 100 13.52 3.36 9.07
CA LEU A 100 14.01 4.75 9.03
C LEU A 100 14.11 5.36 10.44
N CYS A 101 13.26 4.95 11.38
CA CYS A 101 13.29 5.45 12.77
C CYS A 101 14.59 5.11 13.52
N ASP A 102 15.34 4.10 13.07
CA ASP A 102 16.61 3.69 13.70
C ASP A 102 17.81 4.46 13.16
N VAL A 103 17.59 5.38 12.21
CA VAL A 103 18.64 6.26 11.71
C VAL A 103 18.99 7.30 12.79
N ASP A 104 20.25 7.31 13.18
CA ASP A 104 20.83 8.28 14.13
C ASP A 104 22.07 8.91 13.51
N PHE A 105 22.03 10.23 13.32
CA PHE A 105 23.14 11.02 12.79
C PHE A 105 24.01 11.66 13.90
N GLY A 106 23.78 11.29 15.16
CA GLY A 106 24.45 11.84 16.35
C GLY A 106 23.54 12.71 17.23
N TRP A 107 22.26 12.83 16.89
CA TRP A 107 21.26 13.61 17.64
C TRP A 107 20.15 12.74 18.25
N GLY A 108 20.29 11.41 18.16
CA GLY A 108 19.26 10.46 18.56
C GLY A 108 18.39 10.01 17.38
N ARG A 109 17.48 9.09 17.68
CA ARG A 109 16.53 8.49 16.74
C ARG A 109 15.55 9.54 16.19
N LEU A 110 15.04 9.30 14.98
CA LEU A 110 14.07 10.19 14.35
C LEU A 110 12.76 10.26 15.16
N GLU A 111 12.26 11.48 15.35
CA GLU A 111 11.03 11.74 16.10
C GLU A 111 9.77 11.43 15.28
N LYS A 112 9.81 11.69 13.96
CA LYS A 112 8.69 11.54 13.02
C LYS A 112 9.22 11.35 11.60
N THR A 113 8.52 10.56 10.80
CA THR A 113 8.80 10.39 9.36
C THR A 113 7.55 10.80 8.57
N GLU A 114 7.75 11.50 7.45
CA GLU A 114 6.67 11.92 6.55
C GLU A 114 7.06 11.59 5.10
N ILE A 115 6.14 10.99 4.34
CA ILE A 115 6.33 10.72 2.91
C ILE A 115 5.53 11.78 2.13
N ILE A 116 6.13 12.94 1.92
CA ILE A 116 5.47 14.12 1.32
C ILE A 116 4.94 13.86 -0.10
N SER A 117 5.55 12.92 -0.84
CA SER A 117 5.15 12.60 -2.21
C SER A 117 3.76 11.97 -2.33
N ILE A 118 3.12 11.55 -1.23
CA ILE A 118 1.74 11.03 -1.25
C ILE A 118 0.71 12.11 -1.63
N ASP A 119 1.06 13.40 -1.51
CA ASP A 119 0.19 14.54 -1.84
C ASP A 119 0.00 14.74 -3.34
N ASN A 120 0.92 14.23 -4.16
CA ASN A 120 1.01 14.52 -5.59
C ASN A 120 0.42 13.43 -6.49
N SER A 121 -0.28 12.43 -5.93
CA SER A 121 -0.86 11.37 -6.74
C SER A 121 -2.16 11.82 -7.41
N SER A 122 -2.36 11.39 -8.66
CA SER A 122 -3.65 11.53 -9.37
C SER A 122 -4.77 10.67 -8.77
N GLY A 123 -4.41 9.77 -7.84
CA GLY A 123 -5.28 8.97 -6.98
C GLY A 123 -5.05 9.26 -5.51
N THR A 124 -5.56 8.38 -4.65
CA THR A 124 -5.28 8.45 -3.20
C THR A 124 -4.03 7.64 -2.90
N SER A 125 -3.07 8.24 -2.19
CA SER A 125 -1.92 7.52 -1.66
C SER A 125 -1.92 7.55 -0.14
N MET A 126 -1.51 6.44 0.47
CA MET A 126 -1.24 6.36 1.91
C MET A 126 0.20 5.90 2.13
N SER A 127 0.85 6.41 3.18
CA SER A 127 2.13 5.89 3.62
C SER A 127 1.95 4.81 4.68
N ILE A 128 2.88 3.86 4.72
CA ILE A 128 2.99 2.89 5.79
C ILE A 128 4.45 2.77 6.25
N SER A 129 4.66 2.87 7.55
CA SER A 129 5.97 2.66 8.19
C SER A 129 5.80 2.00 9.54
N LYS A 130 6.92 1.52 10.08
CA LYS A 130 6.98 1.06 11.46
C LYS A 130 6.86 2.26 12.40
N TYR A 131 6.14 2.11 13.51
CA TYR A 131 6.11 3.10 14.57
C TYR A 131 7.43 3.11 15.35
N LYS A 132 7.97 4.29 15.67
CA LYS A 132 9.33 4.41 16.24
C LYS A 132 9.53 3.70 17.58
N ASP A 133 8.48 3.62 18.41
CA ASP A 133 8.55 3.12 19.80
C ASP A 133 7.97 1.71 19.96
N SER A 134 7.58 1.06 18.86
CA SER A 134 7.00 -0.29 18.91
C SER A 134 7.40 -1.12 17.69
N ASP A 135 7.82 -2.35 17.97
CA ASP A 135 8.11 -3.35 16.93
C ASP A 135 6.86 -3.91 16.25
N ARG A 136 5.68 -3.64 16.81
CA ARG A 136 4.40 -4.20 16.34
C ARG A 136 3.48 -3.15 15.74
N ASP A 137 3.63 -1.90 16.16
CA ASP A 137 2.71 -0.85 15.74
C ASP A 137 3.14 -0.26 14.41
N LEU A 138 2.14 0.12 13.63
CA LEU A 138 2.31 0.71 12.31
C LEU A 138 1.86 2.16 12.35
N GLU A 139 2.58 2.98 11.60
CA GLU A 139 2.20 4.35 11.35
C GLU A 139 1.62 4.44 9.93
N VAL A 140 0.45 5.07 9.83
CA VAL A 140 -0.26 5.28 8.57
C VAL A 140 -0.36 6.77 8.32
N GLY A 141 0.20 7.24 7.21
CA GLY A 141 0.10 8.64 6.79
C GLY A 141 -0.88 8.81 5.63
N LEU A 142 -1.63 9.91 5.66
CA LEU A 142 -2.65 10.23 4.66
C LEU A 142 -2.63 11.73 4.39
N SER A 143 -2.91 12.09 3.14
CA SER A 143 -3.08 13.47 2.72
C SER A 143 -4.36 13.59 1.92
N LEU A 144 -5.37 14.20 2.54
CA LEU A 144 -6.72 14.31 2.01
C LEU A 144 -7.27 15.72 2.24
N PRO A 145 -8.21 16.20 1.40
CA PRO A 145 -8.98 17.40 1.69
C PRO A 145 -9.60 17.33 3.09
N LYS A 146 -9.62 18.45 3.82
CA LYS A 146 -10.04 18.52 5.22
C LYS A 146 -11.34 17.77 5.52
N ILE A 147 -12.37 17.93 4.68
CA ILE A 147 -13.67 17.27 4.86
C ILE A 147 -13.52 15.74 4.77
N GLN A 148 -12.74 15.24 3.82
CA GLN A 148 -12.50 13.81 3.65
C GLN A 148 -11.63 13.26 4.80
N MET A 149 -10.60 14.00 5.22
CA MET A 149 -9.76 13.61 6.36
C MET A 149 -10.58 13.48 7.65
N SER A 150 -11.46 14.45 7.94
CA SER A 150 -12.35 14.38 9.10
C SER A 150 -13.30 13.19 9.06
N ALA A 151 -13.86 12.88 7.88
CA ALA A 151 -14.71 11.70 7.70
C ALA A 151 -13.93 10.39 7.88
N PHE A 152 -12.74 10.30 7.27
CA PHE A 152 -11.86 9.15 7.41
C PHE A 152 -11.47 8.89 8.86
N ALA A 153 -10.99 9.92 9.57
CA ALA A 153 -10.59 9.80 10.98
C ALA A 153 -11.75 9.30 11.85
N ALA A 154 -12.96 9.85 11.67
CA ALA A 154 -14.13 9.40 12.40
C ALA A 154 -14.50 7.93 12.14
N ILE A 155 -14.39 7.47 10.88
CA ILE A 155 -14.64 6.06 10.53
C ILE A 155 -13.56 5.15 11.12
N PHE A 156 -12.29 5.53 10.99
CA PHE A 156 -11.15 4.76 11.48
C PHE A 156 -11.20 4.58 13.00
N ASP A 157 -11.43 5.67 13.74
CA ASP A 157 -11.58 5.64 15.20
C ASP A 157 -12.79 4.80 15.63
N HIS A 158 -13.92 4.95 14.92
CA HIS A 158 -15.12 4.17 15.22
C HIS A 158 -14.85 2.66 15.09
N VAL A 159 -14.21 2.21 14.01
CA VAL A 159 -13.93 0.78 13.79
C VAL A 159 -12.95 0.24 14.84
N LEU A 160 -11.90 0.99 15.18
CA LEU A 160 -10.94 0.57 16.20
C LEU A 160 -11.57 0.40 17.59
N CYS A 161 -12.63 1.15 17.92
CA CYS A 161 -13.33 0.98 19.19
C CYS A 161 -14.09 -0.34 19.33
N PHE A 162 -14.29 -1.11 18.24
CA PHE A 162 -15.02 -2.39 18.25
C PHE A 162 -14.15 -3.61 17.93
N LEU A 163 -12.82 -3.43 17.86
CA LEU A 163 -11.84 -4.51 17.77
C LEU A 163 -11.30 -4.88 19.16
#